data_AF-A0A3D5U708-F1
#
_entry.id   AF-A0A3D5U708-F1
#
_cell.length_a   1.000
_cell.length_b   1.000
_cell.length_c   1.000
_cell.angle_alpha   90.00
_cell.angle_beta   90.00
_cell.angle_gamma   90.00
#
_symmetry.space_group_name_H-M   'P 1'
#
loop_
_entity.id
_entity.type
_entity.pdbx_description
1 polymer ?
#
loop_
_entity_poly.entity_id
_entity_poly.type
_entity_poly.pdbx_seq_one_letter_code
_entity_poly.pdbx_strand_id
1 'polypeptide(L)'
;MPNFAYIVKDAKGARVEGVIKADTLDMAVDKLSKEGSTIISVKAAAEGAFRGKLSLFDKVMLTIYKIRTGVTLRVLVFFTRQLSTMFSAGLTIEKAITDLEKEEKNKKFAKVLRKIGDDIRKGYSLSEAMEQHPGVFNPLYVA
;
A
#
# COMPACT_ATOMS: atom_id res chain seq x y z
N MET A 1 -20.26 -8.31 26.18
CA MET A 1 -19.94 -6.99 25.59
C MET A 1 -19.03 -7.24 24.40
N PRO A 2 -19.49 -7.02 23.16
CA PRO A 2 -18.65 -7.20 21.97
C PRO A 2 -17.48 -6.21 21.95
N ASN A 3 -16.40 -6.61 21.31
CA ASN A 3 -15.27 -5.73 21.06
C ASN A 3 -15.48 -5.06 19.69
N PHE A 4 -15.10 -3.79 19.56
CA PHE A 4 -15.12 -3.06 18.30
C PHE A 4 -13.71 -2.60 17.98
N ALA A 5 -13.23 -2.91 16.78
CA ALA A 5 -11.97 -2.40 16.30
C ALA A 5 -12.21 -1.02 15.68
N TYR A 6 -11.35 -0.06 16.02
CA TYR A 6 -11.43 1.29 15.49
C TYR A 6 -10.10 1.76 14.92
N ILE A 7 -10.21 2.57 13.88
CA ILE A 7 -9.12 3.36 13.33
C ILE A 7 -9.54 4.83 13.47
N VAL A 8 -8.81 5.56 14.28
CA VAL A 8 -9.03 6.99 14.50
C VAL A 8 -7.80 7.79 14.10
N LYS A 9 -8.04 9.03 13.68
CA LYS A 9 -6.99 10.02 13.47
C LYS A 9 -6.93 10.92 14.69
N ASP A 10 -5.80 10.91 15.38
CA ASP A 10 -5.52 11.84 16.48
C ASP A 10 -5.43 13.28 15.94
N ALA A 11 -5.57 14.29 16.80
CA ALA A 11 -5.50 15.71 16.44
C ALA A 11 -4.17 16.10 15.76
N LYS A 12 -3.10 15.31 15.99
CA LYS A 12 -1.78 15.44 15.33
C LYS A 12 -1.67 14.74 13.98
N GLY A 13 -2.75 14.12 13.50
CA GLY A 13 -2.82 13.46 12.20
C GLY A 13 -2.29 12.03 12.14
N ALA A 14 -1.84 11.47 13.27
CA ALA A 14 -1.39 10.09 13.36
C ALA A 14 -2.58 9.12 13.36
N ARG A 15 -2.44 8.00 12.64
CA ARG A 15 -3.42 6.90 12.64
C ARG A 15 -3.19 6.05 13.88
N VAL A 16 -4.23 5.92 14.72
CA VAL A 16 -4.21 5.08 15.92
C VAL A 16 -5.25 3.98 15.74
N GLU A 17 -4.79 2.74 15.87
CA GLU A 17 -5.61 1.54 15.79
C GLU A 17 -5.77 0.93 17.17
N GLY A 18 -7.00 0.59 17.55
CA GLY A 18 -7.31 0.09 18.88
C GLY A 18 -8.57 -0.77 18.92
N VAL A 19 -8.83 -1.33 20.11
CA VAL A 19 -10.06 -2.06 20.39
C VAL A 19 -10.78 -1.39 21.53
N ILE A 20 -12.06 -1.09 21.33
CA ILE A 20 -12.93 -0.55 22.35
C ILE A 20 -14.03 -1.56 22.70
N LYS A 21 -14.31 -1.70 23.99
CA LYS A 21 -15.46 -2.47 24.47
C LYS A 21 -16.68 -1.57 24.48
N ALA A 22 -17.69 -1.95 23.70
CA ALA A 22 -18.99 -1.28 23.66
C ALA A 22 -20.09 -2.32 23.47
N ASP A 23 -21.32 -2.00 23.86
CA ASP A 23 -22.43 -2.93 23.69
C ASP A 23 -23.08 -2.81 22.31
N THR A 24 -22.95 -1.65 21.66
CA THR A 24 -23.42 -1.36 20.30
C THR A 24 -22.41 -0.51 19.53
N LEU A 25 -22.50 -0.52 18.19
CA LEU A 25 -21.63 0.26 17.31
C LEU A 25 -21.76 1.77 17.58
N ASP A 26 -22.98 2.25 17.83
CA ASP A 26 -23.23 3.65 18.18
C ASP A 26 -22.56 4.04 19.49
N MET A 27 -22.55 3.17 20.51
CA MET A 27 -21.82 3.40 21.75
C MET A 27 -20.29 3.42 21.56
N ALA A 28 -19.75 2.68 20.59
CA ALA A 28 -18.34 2.74 20.24
C ALA A 28 -17.99 4.07 19.55
N VAL A 29 -18.84 4.52 18.63
CA VAL A 29 -18.70 5.80 17.93
C VAL A 29 -18.78 6.97 18.92
N ASP A 30 -19.74 6.96 19.85
CA ASP A 30 -19.89 8.01 20.86
C ASP A 30 -18.69 8.10 21.82
N LYS A 31 -18.11 6.96 22.21
CA LYS A 31 -16.90 6.96 23.05
C LYS A 31 -15.70 7.54 22.29
N LEU A 32 -15.51 7.15 21.02
CA LEU A 32 -14.40 7.62 20.19
C LEU A 32 -14.55 9.10 19.79
N SER A 33 -15.80 9.56 19.62
CA SER A 33 -16.10 10.96 19.35
C SER A 33 -15.84 11.86 20.57
N LYS A 34 -16.12 11.37 21.80
CA LYS A 34 -15.82 12.09 23.05
C LYS A 34 -14.32 12.23 23.32
N GLU A 35 -13.49 11.33 22.81
CA GLU A 35 -12.02 11.41 22.89
C GLU A 35 -11.41 12.39 21.87
N GLY A 36 -12.23 13.17 21.15
CA GLY A 36 -11.76 14.24 20.25
C GLY A 36 -11.04 13.75 18.99
N SER A 37 -11.17 12.46 18.66
CA SER A 37 -10.49 11.85 17.52
C SER A 37 -11.42 11.74 16.30
N THR A 38 -10.92 12.05 15.11
CA THR A 38 -11.70 11.91 13.87
C THR A 38 -11.78 10.44 13.48
N ILE A 39 -12.99 9.90 13.49
CA ILE A 39 -13.26 8.48 13.21
C ILE A 39 -13.06 8.21 11.71
N ILE A 40 -12.11 7.36 11.36
CA ILE A 40 -11.86 6.92 9.98
C ILE A 40 -12.67 5.66 9.66
N SER A 41 -12.74 4.71 10.60
CA SER A 41 -13.62 3.54 10.48
C SER A 41 -13.81 2.81 11.82
N VAL A 42 -15.01 2.28 12.04
CA VAL A 42 -15.34 1.40 13.19
C VAL A 42 -15.97 0.13 12.65
N LYS A 43 -15.45 -1.05 13.03
CA LYS A 43 -16.01 -2.36 12.65
C LYS A 43 -16.16 -3.26 13.87
N ALA A 44 -17.24 -4.03 13.91
CA ALA A 44 -17.49 -5.02 14.96
C ALA A 44 -16.42 -6.12 14.91
N ALA A 45 -15.68 -6.29 16.01
CA ALA A 45 -14.68 -7.33 16.15
C ALA A 45 -15.35 -8.53 16.85
N ALA A 46 -15.62 -9.60 16.08
CA ALA A 46 -16.04 -10.87 16.64
C ALA A 46 -15.01 -11.34 17.69
N GLU A 47 -15.49 -11.84 18.83
CA GLU A 47 -14.67 -12.37 19.92
C GLU A 47 -13.66 -13.39 19.37
N GLY A 48 -12.37 -13.07 19.51
CA GLY A 48 -11.25 -13.89 19.02
C GLY A 48 -10.47 -13.31 17.83
N ALA A 49 -10.94 -12.22 17.19
CA ALA A 49 -10.30 -11.70 15.98
C ALA A 49 -9.09 -10.76 16.21
N PHE A 50 -8.81 -10.31 17.43
CA PHE A 50 -7.85 -9.20 17.66
C PHE A 50 -6.52 -9.56 18.36
N ARG A 51 -6.20 -10.83 18.60
CA ARG A 51 -4.94 -11.18 19.33
C ARG A 51 -3.83 -11.85 18.51
N GLY A 52 -3.76 -11.59 17.21
CA GLY A 52 -2.55 -11.93 16.44
C GLY A 52 -2.74 -12.52 15.03
N LYS A 53 -3.92 -12.38 14.41
CA LYS A 53 -4.21 -12.98 13.09
C LYS A 53 -4.43 -12.02 11.92
N LEU A 54 -4.32 -10.69 12.10
CA LEU A 54 -4.15 -9.79 10.95
C LEU A 54 -2.69 -9.77 10.46
N SER A 55 -1.69 -9.85 11.35
CA SER A 55 -0.29 -9.84 10.87
C SER A 55 0.16 -11.14 10.20
N LEU A 56 -0.41 -12.31 10.48
CA LEU A 56 0.06 -13.57 9.88
C LEU A 56 -0.62 -13.85 8.54
N PHE A 57 -1.93 -13.63 8.41
CA PHE A 57 -2.62 -13.84 7.13
C PHE A 57 -2.21 -12.77 6.11
N ASP A 58 -2.11 -11.48 6.50
CA ASP A 58 -1.64 -10.43 5.60
C ASP A 58 -0.16 -10.60 5.24
N LYS A 59 0.72 -10.99 6.19
CA LYS A 59 2.12 -11.30 5.86
C LYS A 59 2.23 -12.53 4.97
N VAL A 60 1.42 -13.56 5.18
CA VAL A 60 1.41 -14.76 4.31
C VAL A 60 0.86 -14.40 2.93
N MET A 61 -0.21 -13.60 2.83
CA MET A 61 -0.71 -13.08 1.55
C MET A 61 0.31 -12.18 0.86
N LEU A 62 0.97 -11.26 1.57
CA LEU A 62 2.06 -10.42 1.06
C LEU A 62 3.29 -11.24 0.66
N THR A 63 3.59 -12.32 1.38
CA THR A 63 4.70 -13.22 1.04
C THR A 63 4.37 -14.05 -0.19
N ILE A 64 3.14 -14.58 -0.28
CA ILE A 64 2.63 -15.28 -1.47
C ILE A 64 2.55 -14.31 -2.66
N TYR A 65 2.13 -13.05 -2.44
CA TYR A 65 2.13 -12.00 -3.45
C TYR A 65 3.55 -11.66 -3.88
N LYS A 66 4.48 -11.42 -2.95
CA LYS A 66 5.92 -11.25 -3.23
C LYS A 66 6.53 -12.44 -3.97
N ILE A 67 6.11 -13.67 -3.70
CA ILE A 67 6.61 -14.84 -4.43
C ILE A 67 5.96 -14.93 -5.82
N ARG A 68 4.69 -14.55 -5.95
CA ARG A 68 3.92 -14.65 -7.21
C ARG A 68 4.19 -13.51 -8.19
N THR A 69 4.33 -12.28 -7.70
CA THR A 69 4.60 -11.05 -8.46
C THR A 69 6.02 -10.53 -8.28
N GLY A 70 6.82 -11.18 -7.44
CA GLY A 70 8.20 -10.80 -7.19
C GLY A 70 9.03 -10.76 -8.45
N VAL A 71 9.75 -9.66 -8.58
CA VAL A 71 10.74 -9.45 -9.61
C VAL A 71 12.11 -9.70 -8.97
N THR A 72 13.02 -10.31 -9.72
CA THR A 72 14.38 -10.53 -9.19
C THR A 72 15.05 -9.19 -8.96
N LEU A 73 15.88 -9.10 -7.91
CA LEU A 73 16.62 -7.87 -7.59
C LEU A 73 17.42 -7.37 -8.80
N ARG A 74 17.98 -8.29 -9.59
CA ARG A 74 18.69 -7.99 -10.84
C ARG A 74 17.84 -7.18 -11.81
N VAL A 75 16.60 -7.60 -12.07
CA VAL A 75 15.69 -6.89 -12.99
C VAL A 75 15.35 -5.51 -12.44
N LEU A 76 15.07 -5.39 -11.14
CA LEU A 76 14.79 -4.09 -10.52
C LEU A 76 15.98 -3.12 -10.62
N VAL A 77 17.21 -3.61 -10.43
CA VAL A 77 18.44 -2.81 -10.59
C VAL A 77 18.62 -2.34 -12.03
N PHE A 78 18.43 -3.21 -13.02
CA PHE A 78 18.52 -2.83 -14.43
C PHE A 78 17.46 -1.79 -14.80
N PHE A 79 16.21 -2.02 -14.41
CA PHE A 79 15.12 -1.07 -14.60
C PHE A 79 15.44 0.31 -14.01
N THR A 80 15.91 0.35 -12.76
CA THR A 80 16.23 1.60 -12.07
C THR A 80 17.34 2.37 -12.80
N ARG A 81 18.36 1.66 -13.29
CA ARG A 81 19.44 2.27 -14.08
C ARG A 81 18.93 2.81 -15.41
N GLN A 82 18.13 2.04 -16.14
CA GLN A 82 17.60 2.48 -17.43
C GLN A 82 16.66 3.68 -17.26
N LEU A 83 15.80 3.67 -16.23
CA LEU A 83 14.95 4.80 -15.87
C LEU A 83 15.77 6.04 -15.53
N SER A 84 16.83 5.90 -14.73
CA SER A 84 17.74 6.99 -14.39
C SER A 84 18.42 7.57 -15.65
N THR A 85 18.88 6.72 -16.58
CA THR A 85 19.48 7.16 -17.84
C THR A 85 18.47 7.93 -18.70
N MET A 86 17.26 7.39 -18.88
CA MET A 86 16.21 8.04 -19.66
C MET A 86 15.79 9.39 -19.05
N PHE A 87 15.61 9.43 -17.74
CA PHE A 87 15.30 10.67 -17.03
C PHE A 87 16.43 11.70 -17.15
N SER A 88 17.69 11.27 -17.02
CA SER A 88 18.87 12.12 -17.21
C SER A 88 18.98 12.64 -18.65
N ALA A 89 18.50 11.88 -19.63
CA ALA A 89 18.42 12.28 -21.02
C ALA A 89 17.24 13.23 -21.33
N GLY A 90 16.45 13.63 -20.32
CA GLY A 90 15.35 14.58 -20.45
C GLY A 90 14.03 13.98 -20.91
N LEU A 91 13.88 12.66 -20.89
CA LEU A 91 12.57 12.03 -21.13
C LEU A 91 11.64 12.28 -19.94
N THR A 92 10.36 12.48 -20.23
CA THR A 92 9.33 12.50 -19.20
C THR A 92 9.25 11.14 -18.52
N ILE A 93 8.92 11.11 -17.23
CA ILE A 93 8.78 9.86 -16.46
C ILE A 93 7.74 8.93 -17.11
N GLU A 94 6.61 9.47 -17.57
CA GLU A 94 5.56 8.70 -18.25
C GLU A 94 6.07 7.99 -19.50
N LYS A 95 6.87 8.70 -20.31
CA LYS A 95 7.46 8.13 -21.53
C LYS A 95 8.51 7.07 -21.20
N ALA A 96 9.40 7.36 -20.25
CA ALA A 96 10.42 6.41 -19.81
C ALA A 96 9.80 5.11 -19.29
N ILE A 97 8.76 5.19 -18.46
CA ILE A 97 8.06 4.00 -17.95
C ILE A 97 7.38 3.23 -19.09
N THR A 98 6.75 3.93 -20.04
CA THR A 98 6.08 3.29 -21.20
C THR A 98 7.09 2.60 -22.13
N ASP A 99 8.27 3.18 -22.34
CA ASP A 99 9.31 2.58 -23.17
C ASP A 99 9.95 1.37 -22.46
N LEU A 100 10.23 1.48 -21.15
CA LEU A 100 10.71 0.35 -20.34
C LEU A 100 9.69 -0.79 -20.24
N GLU A 101 8.39 -0.48 -20.20
CA GLU A 101 7.33 -1.50 -20.25
C GLU A 101 7.42 -2.35 -21.52
N LYS A 102 7.67 -1.72 -22.67
CA LYS A 102 7.75 -2.39 -23.98
C LYS A 102 9.00 -3.25 -24.11
N GLU A 103 10.12 -2.81 -23.54
CA GLU A 103 11.40 -3.53 -23.59
C GLU A 103 11.50 -4.66 -22.54
N GLU A 104 10.64 -4.65 -21.51
CA GLU A 104 10.72 -5.57 -20.40
C GLU A 104 10.39 -7.02 -20.82
N LYS A 105 11.37 -7.91 -20.63
CA LYS A 105 11.25 -9.34 -20.97
C LYS A 105 10.38 -10.10 -19.95
N ASN A 106 10.36 -9.64 -18.70
CA ASN A 106 9.54 -10.24 -17.66
C ASN A 106 8.08 -9.78 -17.78
N LYS A 107 7.23 -10.63 -18.34
CA LYS A 107 5.79 -10.38 -18.51
C LYS A 107 5.07 -9.96 -17.22
N LYS A 108 5.53 -10.38 -16.04
CA LYS A 108 4.94 -9.96 -14.76
C LYS A 108 5.31 -8.52 -14.45
N PHE A 109 6.57 -8.15 -14.66
CA PHE A 109 7.04 -6.80 -14.39
C PHE A 109 6.52 -5.80 -15.43
N ALA A 110 6.45 -6.18 -16.70
CA ALA A 110 5.80 -5.38 -17.74
C ALA A 110 4.35 -5.02 -17.38
N LYS A 111 3.58 -5.95 -16.80
CA LYS A 111 2.21 -5.66 -16.31
C LYS A 111 2.18 -4.64 -15.17
N VAL A 112 3.19 -4.67 -14.29
CA VAL A 112 3.34 -3.70 -13.19
C VAL A 112 3.71 -2.33 -13.77
N LEU A 113 4.68 -2.26 -14.69
CA LEU A 113 5.06 -1.02 -15.36
C LEU A 113 3.90 -0.39 -16.14
N ARG A 114 3.07 -1.20 -16.81
CA ARG A 114 1.86 -0.71 -17.48
C ARG A 114 0.90 0.00 -16.51
N LYS A 115 0.62 -0.63 -15.37
CA LYS A 115 -0.24 -0.03 -14.33
C LYS A 115 0.36 1.27 -13.79
N ILE A 116 1.66 1.28 -13.52
CA ILE A 116 2.37 2.49 -13.08
C ILE A 116 2.25 3.60 -14.13
N GLY A 117 2.45 3.29 -15.41
CA GLY A 117 2.27 4.23 -16.51
C GLY A 117 0.84 4.76 -16.59
N ASP A 118 -0.16 3.89 -16.46
CA ASP A 118 -1.57 4.29 -16.43
C ASP A 118 -1.90 5.22 -15.26
N ASP A 119 -1.35 4.97 -14.07
CA ASP A 119 -1.57 5.80 -12.88
C ASP A 119 -0.87 7.16 -12.99
N ILE A 120 0.34 7.20 -13.54
CA ILE A 120 1.02 8.47 -13.84
C ILE A 120 0.20 9.30 -14.84
N ARG A 121 -0.38 8.68 -15.87
CA ARG A 121 -1.27 9.37 -16.81
C ARG A 121 -2.55 9.91 -16.16
N LYS A 122 -3.02 9.29 -15.08
CA LYS A 122 -4.14 9.78 -14.26
C LYS A 122 -3.74 10.90 -13.30
N GLY A 123 -2.45 11.22 -13.20
CA GLY A 123 -1.92 12.28 -12.35
C GLY A 123 -1.41 11.82 -10.98
N TYR A 124 -1.31 10.50 -10.73
CA TYR A 124 -0.63 10.01 -9.53
C TYR A 124 0.87 10.29 -9.62
N SER A 125 1.50 10.56 -8.48
CA SER A 125 2.96 10.63 -8.39
C SER A 125 3.59 9.25 -8.63
N LEU A 126 4.87 9.25 -9.02
CA LEU A 126 5.61 8.01 -9.25
C LEU A 126 5.67 7.14 -7.98
N SER A 127 5.87 7.76 -6.82
CA SER A 127 5.92 7.07 -5.53
C SER A 127 4.58 6.42 -5.19
N GLU A 128 3.46 7.15 -5.31
CA GLU A 128 2.12 6.59 -5.09
C GLU A 128 1.81 5.41 -6.02
N ALA A 129 2.21 5.51 -7.29
CA ALA A 129 2.03 4.42 -8.26
C ALA A 129 2.88 3.19 -7.89
N MET A 130 4.12 3.38 -7.42
CA MET A 130 5.00 2.29 -6.97
C MET A 130 4.53 1.65 -5.65
N GLU A 131 3.95 2.44 -4.74
CA GLU A 131 3.45 1.97 -3.44
C GLU A 131 2.34 0.93 -3.58
N GLN A 132 1.52 1.04 -4.63
CA GLN A 132 0.48 0.05 -4.97
C GLN A 132 1.04 -1.32 -5.38
N HIS A 133 2.36 -1.45 -5.53
CA HIS A 133 3.06 -2.66 -5.94
C HIS A 133 4.11 -3.13 -4.91
N PRO A 134 3.71 -3.45 -3.66
CA PRO A 134 4.63 -3.82 -2.56
C PRO A 134 5.35 -5.17 -2.79
N GLY A 135 4.88 -5.95 -3.77
CA GLY A 135 5.53 -7.18 -4.22
C GLY A 135 6.80 -6.95 -5.04
N VAL A 136 6.98 -5.74 -5.57
CA VAL A 136 8.10 -5.36 -6.45
C VAL A 136 8.93 -4.25 -5.81
N PHE A 137 8.28 -3.18 -5.36
CA PHE A 137 8.91 -2.04 -4.71
C PHE A 137 8.73 -2.16 -3.20
N ASN A 138 9.83 -2.07 -2.44
CA ASN A 138 9.73 -2.05 -0.98
C ASN A 138 9.51 -0.61 -0.49
N PRO A 139 9.08 -0.41 0.77
CA PRO A 139 8.88 0.93 1.30
C PRO A 139 10.12 1.83 1.23
N LEU A 140 11.32 1.25 1.37
CA LEU A 140 12.58 1.99 1.28
C LEU A 140 12.87 2.52 -0.14
N TYR A 141 12.38 1.83 -1.18
CA TYR A 141 12.53 2.24 -2.56
C TYR A 141 11.55 3.36 -2.93
N VAL A 142 10.39 3.42 -2.26
CA VAL A 142 9.32 4.38 -2.54
C VAL A 142 9.44 5.65 -1.67
N ALA A 143 10.09 5.54 -0.51
CA ALA A 143 10.27 6.62 0.47
C ALA A 143 11.14 7.79 -0.01
#